data_AF-A0A948F122-F1
#
_entry.id   AF-A0A948F122-F1
#
_cell.length_a   1.000
_cell.length_b   1.000
_cell.length_c   1.000
_cell.angle_alpha   90.00
_cell.angle_beta   90.00
_cell.angle_gamma   90.00
#
_symmetry.space_group_name_H-M   'P 1'
#
loop_
_entity.id
_entity.type
_entity.pdbx_description
1 polymer ?
#
loop_
_entity_poly.entity_id
_entity_poly.type
_entity_poly.pdbx_seq_one_letter_code
_entity_poly.pdbx_strand_id
1 'polypeptide(L)'
;MTNPVTRRQFLGRCACGGLGAALGAWVPFPAAAQDRRAARWASEEDLREAFFWKPEEGGRARCLTCPNECVREEGGVTACRTRINRGGKLYSLTYGRPCVVFQDPLEKNPLYHVAPGSEALGIGTAGCNLRCLYCQNWEFSQYGPWETRNMDLSPEALVERAQSRGLKWITFSYTEPVAYLEYALDIARLAVRSGLRCAVVTAGYIHPGPLEALLECSAAFSV
;
A
#
# COMPACT_ATOMS: atom_id res chain seq x y z
N MET A 1 48.07 -19.87 -24.96
CA MET A 1 47.44 -21.19 -24.78
C MET A 1 47.00 -21.32 -23.34
N THR A 2 45.71 -21.11 -23.06
CA THR A 2 45.16 -21.16 -21.70
C THR A 2 45.00 -22.62 -21.27
N ASN A 3 45.66 -22.99 -20.18
CA ASN A 3 45.56 -24.33 -19.59
C ASN A 3 44.10 -24.61 -19.20
N PRO A 4 43.46 -25.70 -19.65
CA PRO A 4 42.06 -25.98 -19.35
C PRO A 4 41.90 -26.25 -17.85
N VAL A 5 40.95 -25.54 -17.23
CA VAL A 5 40.62 -25.71 -15.81
C VAL A 5 40.09 -27.12 -15.59
N THR A 6 40.73 -27.86 -14.69
CA THR A 6 40.31 -29.22 -14.35
C THR A 6 39.01 -29.21 -13.53
N ARG A 7 38.21 -30.28 -13.63
CA ARG A 7 36.96 -30.44 -12.85
C ARG A 7 37.15 -30.20 -11.35
N ARG A 8 38.31 -30.61 -10.80
CA ARG A 8 38.65 -30.41 -9.38
C ARG A 8 38.92 -28.94 -9.04
N GLN A 9 39.59 -28.21 -9.93
CA GLN A 9 39.81 -26.76 -9.79
C GLN A 9 38.51 -25.97 -9.94
N PHE A 10 37.61 -26.39 -10.83
CA PHE A 10 36.28 -25.79 -10.97
C PHE A 10 35.46 -25.98 -9.69
N LEU A 11 35.36 -27.22 -9.19
CA LEU A 11 34.63 -27.52 -7.95
C LEU A 11 35.24 -26.82 -6.72
N GLY A 12 36.57 -26.75 -6.63
CA GLY A 12 37.26 -26.01 -5.56
C GLY A 12 36.98 -24.50 -5.62
N ARG A 13 36.96 -23.91 -6.81
CA ARG A 13 36.59 -22.49 -6.99
C ARG A 13 35.12 -22.22 -6.63
N CYS A 14 34.21 -23.12 -6.98
CA CYS A 14 32.80 -23.02 -6.57
C CYS A 14 32.62 -23.16 -5.04
N ALA A 15 33.36 -24.06 -4.39
CA ALA A 15 33.30 -24.23 -2.94
C ALA A 15 33.84 -23.00 -2.18
N CYS A 16 34.94 -22.40 -2.63
CA CYS A 16 35.46 -21.16 -2.05
C CYS A 16 34.56 -19.95 -2.33
N GLY A 17 33.94 -19.88 -3.51
CA GLY A 17 32.94 -18.84 -3.83
C GLY A 17 31.66 -18.96 -2.98
N GLY A 18 31.24 -20.19 -2.68
CA GLY A 18 30.08 -20.47 -1.82
C GLY A 18 30.28 -20.05 -0.37
N LEU A 19 31.51 -20.16 0.16
CA LEU A 19 31.85 -19.69 1.52
C LEU A 19 31.83 -18.16 1.64
N GLY A 20 32.19 -17.42 0.58
CA GLY A 20 32.04 -15.97 0.53
C GLY A 20 30.57 -15.51 0.54
N ALA A 21 29.68 -16.28 -0.09
CA ALA A 21 28.24 -16.02 -0.08
C ALA A 21 27.59 -16.31 1.28
N ALA A 22 28.14 -17.25 2.07
CA ALA A 22 27.65 -17.54 3.42
C ALA A 22 27.94 -16.40 4.42
N LEU A 23 29.03 -15.63 4.23
CA LEU A 23 29.32 -14.44 5.04
C LEU A 23 28.49 -13.22 4.63
N GLY A 24 27.94 -13.21 3.41
CA GLY A 24 26.96 -12.22 2.94
C GLY A 24 25.55 -12.39 3.54
N ALA A 25 25.29 -13.46 4.29
CA ALA A 25 24.00 -13.70 4.94
C ALA A 25 23.74 -12.79 6.16
N TRP A 26 24.73 -11.96 6.55
CA TRP A 26 24.59 -10.91 7.56
C TRP A 26 24.27 -9.53 6.95
N VAL A 27 23.79 -9.48 5.71
CA VAL A 27 23.06 -8.30 5.24
C VAL A 27 21.80 -8.18 6.10
N PRO A 28 21.56 -7.02 6.75
CA PRO A 28 20.37 -6.86 7.60
C PRO A 28 19.14 -7.29 6.83
N PHE A 29 18.32 -8.13 7.47
CA PHE A 29 17.06 -8.64 6.93
C PHE A 29 16.35 -7.57 6.09
N PRO A 30 15.78 -7.91 4.91
CA PRO A 30 15.11 -6.93 4.06
C PRO A 30 14.08 -6.08 4.83
N ALA A 31 13.48 -6.61 5.90
CA ALA A 31 12.62 -5.89 6.84
C ALA A 31 13.31 -4.70 7.53
N ALA A 32 14.47 -4.90 8.16
CA ALA A 32 15.19 -3.85 8.89
C ALA A 32 15.67 -2.72 7.97
N ALA A 33 16.00 -3.03 6.71
CA ALA A 33 16.33 -2.02 5.72
C ALA A 33 15.11 -1.18 5.31
N GLN A 34 13.94 -1.80 5.17
CA GLN A 34 12.68 -1.13 4.87
C GLN A 34 12.21 -0.27 6.05
N ASP A 35 12.34 -0.77 7.29
CA ASP A 35 12.01 -0.02 8.51
C ASP A 35 12.82 1.28 8.62
N ARG A 36 14.13 1.23 8.37
CA ARG A 36 14.99 2.43 8.37
C ARG A 36 14.58 3.45 7.31
N ARG A 37 14.20 3.00 6.11
CA ARG A 37 13.75 3.89 5.03
C ARG A 37 12.42 4.54 5.39
N ALA A 38 11.47 3.77 5.91
CA ALA A 38 10.18 4.28 6.35
C ALA A 38 10.29 5.25 7.53
N ALA A 39 11.17 4.97 8.49
CA ALA A 39 11.44 5.87 9.60
C ALA A 39 11.94 7.24 9.10
N ARG A 40 12.79 7.28 8.05
CA ARG A 40 13.22 8.53 7.41
C ARG A 40 12.11 9.22 6.62
N TRP A 41 11.24 8.45 5.98
CA TRP A 41 10.08 8.96 5.22
C TRP A 41 9.05 9.65 6.12
N ALA A 42 8.89 9.13 7.33
CA ALA A 42 8.02 9.67 8.35
C ALA A 42 8.69 10.84 9.09
N SER A 43 8.89 12.01 8.47
CA SER A 43 9.26 13.22 9.24
C SER A 43 8.01 13.83 9.92
N GLU A 44 8.18 14.36 11.13
CA GLU A 44 7.21 14.43 12.24
C GLU A 44 5.93 15.26 12.09
N GLU A 45 5.63 15.87 10.94
CA GLU A 45 4.45 16.71 10.78
C GLU A 45 3.46 16.07 9.77
N ASP A 46 2.27 15.76 10.29
CA ASP A 46 1.06 15.25 9.61
C ASP A 46 1.02 13.77 9.19
N LEU A 47 1.47 12.87 10.07
CA LEU A 47 1.11 11.46 9.94
C LEU A 47 -0.32 11.21 10.44
N ARG A 48 -1.14 10.56 9.60
CA ARG A 48 -2.50 10.15 9.99
C ARG A 48 -2.44 8.87 10.83
N GLU A 49 -2.98 8.91 12.05
CA GLU A 49 -3.12 7.70 12.87
C GLU A 49 -4.01 6.67 12.14
N ALA A 50 -3.62 5.41 12.15
CA ALA A 50 -4.40 4.33 11.55
C ALA A 50 -5.75 4.19 12.26
N PHE A 51 -6.79 3.80 11.53
CA PHE A 51 -8.14 3.69 12.14
C PHE A 51 -8.35 2.37 12.88
N PHE A 52 -7.71 1.29 12.41
CA PHE A 52 -7.94 -0.07 12.92
C PHE A 52 -6.63 -0.68 13.41
N TRP A 53 -6.31 -0.41 14.66
CA TRP A 53 -5.15 -0.95 15.35
C TRP A 53 -5.42 -1.01 16.87
N LYS A 54 -4.57 -1.71 17.61
CA LYS A 54 -4.57 -1.68 19.07
C LYS A 54 -3.13 -1.64 19.62
N PRO A 55 -2.92 -0.99 20.78
CA PRO A 55 -1.65 -1.08 21.48
C PRO A 55 -1.41 -2.50 22.01
N GLU A 56 -0.15 -2.87 22.12
CA GLU A 56 0.35 -4.13 22.65
C GLU A 56 1.48 -3.84 23.67
N GLU A 57 1.79 -4.81 24.53
CA GLU A 57 2.84 -4.67 25.53
C GLU A 57 4.19 -4.29 24.92
N GLY A 58 4.96 -3.46 25.63
CA GLY A 58 6.29 -3.03 25.22
C GLY A 58 6.30 -1.94 24.13
N GLY A 59 5.25 -1.12 24.03
CA GLY A 59 5.16 -0.06 23.01
C GLY A 59 4.96 -0.60 21.60
N ARG A 60 4.45 -1.83 21.47
CA ARG A 60 4.13 -2.42 20.17
C ARG A 60 2.74 -1.99 19.73
N ALA A 61 2.50 -2.01 18.42
CA ALA A 61 1.20 -1.76 17.84
C ALA A 61 0.79 -2.94 16.95
N ARG A 62 -0.44 -3.45 17.13
CA ARG A 62 -1.04 -4.44 16.24
C ARG A 62 -1.98 -3.78 15.25
N CYS A 63 -1.73 -3.96 13.97
CA CYS A 63 -2.65 -3.58 12.90
C CYS A 63 -3.82 -4.56 12.82
N LEU A 64 -5.05 -4.07 12.73
CA LEU A 64 -6.27 -4.87 12.61
C LEU A 64 -7.04 -4.55 11.31
N THR A 65 -6.35 -3.96 10.32
CA THR A 65 -6.96 -3.59 9.04
C THR A 65 -7.19 -4.81 8.14
N CYS A 66 -6.31 -5.80 8.17
CA CYS A 66 -6.42 -7.03 7.37
C CYS A 66 -5.91 -8.26 8.13
N PRO A 67 -6.23 -9.49 7.69
CA PRO A 67 -5.88 -10.72 8.40
C PRO A 67 -4.37 -11.00 8.57
N ASN A 68 -3.49 -10.17 7.99
CA ASN A 68 -2.05 -10.23 8.30
C ASN A 68 -1.72 -9.85 9.76
N GLU A 69 -2.60 -9.11 10.43
CA GLU A 69 -2.49 -8.72 11.85
C GLU A 69 -1.09 -8.30 12.33
N CYS A 70 -0.38 -7.50 11.53
CA CYS A 70 1.02 -7.18 11.79
C CYS A 70 1.21 -6.55 13.17
N VAL A 71 2.07 -7.15 14.00
CA VAL A 71 2.57 -6.56 15.24
C VAL A 71 3.91 -5.89 14.95
N ARG A 72 4.03 -4.60 15.26
CA ARG A 72 5.23 -3.81 15.00
C ARG A 72 5.76 -3.17 16.27
N GLU A 73 7.06 -3.31 16.48
CA GLU A 73 7.84 -2.56 17.47
C GLU A 73 8.07 -1.13 16.98
N GLU A 74 8.61 -0.28 17.84
CA GLU A 74 8.94 1.11 17.50
C GLU A 74 9.75 1.21 16.20
N GLY A 75 9.31 2.05 15.27
CA GLY A 75 9.91 2.22 13.94
C GLY A 75 9.60 1.11 12.93
N GLY A 76 8.93 0.03 13.35
CA GLY A 76 8.60 -1.11 12.49
C GLY A 76 7.44 -0.82 11.53
N VAL A 77 7.56 -1.32 10.30
CA VAL A 77 6.59 -1.07 9.22
C VAL A 77 5.74 -2.30 8.93
N THR A 78 4.44 -2.15 8.73
CA THR A 78 3.53 -3.24 8.36
C THR A 78 3.96 -3.96 7.09
N ALA A 79 3.54 -5.23 6.94
CA ALA A 79 3.91 -6.04 5.78
C ALA A 79 3.51 -5.38 4.45
N CYS A 80 2.41 -4.61 4.43
CA CYS A 80 1.95 -3.86 3.26
C CYS A 80 2.77 -2.60 2.94
N ARG A 81 3.74 -2.23 3.78
CA ARG A 81 4.64 -1.06 3.65
C ARG A 81 3.96 0.31 3.77
N THR A 82 2.73 0.36 4.25
CA THR A 82 1.94 1.61 4.30
C THR A 82 1.72 2.16 5.69
N ARG A 83 2.11 1.45 6.75
CA ARG A 83 1.94 1.91 8.12
C ARG A 83 3.19 1.67 8.97
N ILE A 84 3.50 2.59 9.88
CA ILE A 84 4.65 2.52 10.79
C ILE A 84 4.19 2.64 12.25
N ASN A 85 4.82 1.91 13.16
CA ASN A 85 4.67 2.17 14.59
C ASN A 85 5.60 3.32 15.01
N ARG A 86 5.04 4.36 15.63
CA ARG A 86 5.77 5.47 16.24
C ARG A 86 5.17 5.81 17.60
N GLY A 87 6.00 5.86 18.64
CA GLY A 87 5.55 6.11 20.00
C GLY A 87 4.47 5.14 20.48
N GLY A 88 4.52 3.88 20.03
CA GLY A 88 3.51 2.86 20.35
C GLY A 88 2.16 3.03 19.64
N LYS A 89 2.08 3.90 18.62
CA LYS A 89 0.88 4.12 17.80
C LYS A 89 1.15 3.80 16.34
N LEU A 90 0.16 3.27 15.64
CA LEU A 90 0.27 2.95 14.23
C LEU A 90 -0.18 4.13 13.36
N TYR A 91 0.65 4.56 12.41
CA TYR A 91 0.37 5.68 11.52
C TYR A 91 0.48 5.29 10.04
N SER A 92 -0.35 5.88 9.19
CA SER A 92 -0.30 5.76 7.74
C SER A 92 0.84 6.59 7.13
N LEU A 93 1.57 5.98 6.20
CA LEU A 93 2.69 6.57 5.45
C LEU A 93 2.27 7.06 4.06
N THR A 94 1.06 6.72 3.62
CA THR A 94 0.53 6.99 2.27
C THR A 94 -0.65 7.96 2.28
N TYR A 95 -1.09 8.43 3.45
CA TYR A 95 -2.19 9.37 3.57
C TYR A 95 -1.88 10.69 2.85
N GLY A 96 -2.78 11.13 1.96
CA GLY A 96 -2.59 12.31 1.12
C GLY A 96 -1.48 12.16 0.06
N ARG A 97 -0.96 10.94 -0.15
CA ARG A 97 0.21 10.69 -0.99
C ARG A 97 -0.01 9.58 -2.03
N PRO A 98 -0.98 9.72 -2.94
CA PRO A 98 -1.18 8.74 -4.01
C PRO A 98 -0.01 8.75 -4.99
N CYS A 99 0.33 7.59 -5.53
CA CYS A 99 1.30 7.44 -6.61
C CYS A 99 0.62 7.33 -7.99
N VAL A 100 -0.68 7.02 -8.01
CA VAL A 100 -1.47 6.88 -9.24
C VAL A 100 -2.81 7.59 -9.07
N VAL A 101 -3.12 8.48 -10.02
CA VAL A 101 -4.42 9.15 -10.14
C VAL A 101 -4.75 9.28 -11.62
N PHE A 102 -5.75 8.56 -12.12
CA PHE A 102 -6.20 8.65 -13.50
C PHE A 102 -7.70 8.78 -13.60
N GLN A 103 -8.17 9.39 -14.68
CA GLN A 103 -9.56 9.36 -15.07
C GLN A 103 -9.73 8.15 -15.99
N ASP A 104 -10.54 7.19 -15.55
CA ASP A 104 -10.77 5.93 -16.26
C ASP A 104 -12.29 5.66 -16.36
N PRO A 105 -12.75 5.00 -17.42
CA PRO A 105 -14.12 4.50 -17.48
C PRO A 105 -14.35 3.47 -16.36
N LEU A 106 -15.55 3.44 -15.77
CA LEU A 106 -15.89 2.49 -14.71
C LEU A 106 -15.79 1.03 -15.16
N GLU A 107 -16.04 0.76 -16.44
CA GLU A 107 -15.93 -0.56 -17.06
C GLU A 107 -14.54 -1.17 -16.93
N LYS A 108 -13.49 -0.34 -16.89
CA LYS A 108 -12.11 -0.79 -16.66
C LYS A 108 -11.93 -1.38 -15.25
N ASN A 109 -12.72 -0.93 -14.28
CA ASN A 109 -12.61 -1.24 -12.86
C ASN A 109 -13.52 -2.42 -12.44
N PRO A 110 -13.53 -3.52 -13.20
CA PRO A 110 -14.60 -4.55 -13.23
C PRO A 110 -16.04 -4.14 -12.79
N LEU A 111 -16.52 -2.95 -13.17
CA LEU A 111 -17.84 -2.41 -12.74
C LEU A 111 -18.77 -2.11 -13.91
N TYR A 112 -18.84 -3.03 -14.88
CA TYR A 112 -19.51 -2.85 -16.17
C TYR A 112 -20.97 -2.40 -16.12
N HIS A 113 -21.75 -2.88 -15.15
CA HIS A 113 -23.19 -2.61 -15.07
C HIS A 113 -23.58 -1.59 -14.00
N VAL A 114 -22.61 -0.98 -13.32
CA VAL A 114 -22.89 -0.01 -12.24
C VAL A 114 -23.33 1.33 -12.80
N ALA A 115 -22.59 1.86 -13.79
CA ALA A 115 -22.93 3.09 -14.48
C ALA A 115 -22.24 3.13 -15.86
N PRO A 116 -22.80 2.43 -16.86
CA PRO A 116 -22.21 2.37 -18.20
C PRO A 116 -21.94 3.75 -18.81
N GLY A 117 -20.78 3.91 -19.45
CA GLY A 117 -20.32 5.15 -20.06
C GLY A 117 -19.85 6.22 -19.07
N SER A 118 -19.88 5.94 -17.76
CA SER A 118 -19.43 6.90 -16.75
C SER A 118 -17.93 6.78 -16.51
N GLU A 119 -17.29 7.93 -16.35
CA GLU A 119 -15.89 8.02 -15.95
C GLU A 119 -15.76 8.28 -14.44
N ALA A 120 -14.66 7.78 -13.88
CA ALA A 120 -14.32 7.94 -12.47
C ALA A 120 -12.89 8.44 -12.31
N LEU A 121 -12.65 9.19 -11.22
CA LEU A 121 -11.29 9.48 -10.79
C LEU A 121 -10.77 8.27 -9.98
N GLY A 122 -9.96 7.45 -10.62
CA GLY A 122 -9.26 6.33 -10.00
C GLY A 122 -8.08 6.81 -9.16
N ILE A 123 -7.87 6.20 -8.00
CA ILE A 123 -6.77 6.52 -7.06
C ILE A 123 -6.10 5.23 -6.57
N GLY A 124 -4.77 5.26 -6.43
CA GLY A 124 -3.98 4.24 -5.74
C GLY A 124 -2.71 4.81 -5.08
N THR A 125 -2.28 4.19 -3.98
CA THR A 125 -1.03 4.54 -3.29
C THR A 125 0.01 3.44 -3.44
N ALA A 126 1.25 3.73 -3.06
CA ALA A 126 2.27 2.69 -2.89
C ALA A 126 1.84 1.66 -1.83
N GLY A 127 2.32 0.43 -1.99
CA GLY A 127 2.06 -0.67 -1.08
C GLY A 127 0.76 -1.42 -1.36
N CYS A 128 0.70 -2.66 -0.87
CA CYS A 128 -0.42 -3.58 -0.99
C CYS A 128 -0.27 -4.65 0.11
N ASN A 129 -1.36 -5.16 0.67
CA ASN A 129 -1.31 -6.22 1.68
C ASN A 129 -1.18 -7.63 1.08
N LEU A 130 -1.09 -7.74 -0.25
CA LEU A 130 -0.87 -8.97 -1.01
C LEU A 130 0.44 -8.93 -1.83
N ARG A 131 0.91 -10.11 -2.23
CA ARG A 131 2.15 -10.34 -3.01
C ARG A 131 1.88 -11.21 -4.23
N CYS A 132 0.92 -10.80 -5.07
CA CYS A 132 0.49 -11.58 -6.22
C CYS A 132 1.64 -11.78 -7.23
N LEU A 133 1.86 -13.02 -7.68
CA LEU A 133 2.90 -13.36 -8.66
C LEU A 133 2.67 -12.72 -10.05
N TYR A 134 1.42 -12.37 -10.34
CA TYR A 134 0.95 -11.78 -11.60
C TYR A 134 0.42 -10.36 -11.42
N CYS A 135 0.92 -9.62 -10.40
CA CYS A 135 0.46 -8.27 -10.15
C CYS A 135 0.80 -7.36 -11.35
N GLN A 136 -0.22 -6.80 -12.02
CA GLN A 136 -0.02 -5.86 -13.12
C GLN A 136 0.55 -4.52 -12.64
N ASN A 137 0.25 -4.16 -11.40
CA ASN A 137 0.63 -2.89 -10.76
C ASN A 137 1.82 -3.08 -9.79
N TRP A 138 2.71 -4.04 -10.10
CA TRP A 138 3.79 -4.45 -9.20
C TRP A 138 4.78 -3.30 -8.90
N GLU A 139 4.98 -2.40 -9.86
CA GLU A 139 5.93 -1.27 -9.81
C GLU A 139 5.69 -0.30 -8.65
N PHE A 140 4.47 -0.28 -8.09
CA PHE A 140 4.14 0.55 -6.92
C PHE A 140 3.42 -0.22 -5.80
N SER A 141 2.70 -1.30 -6.11
CA SER A 141 2.05 -2.14 -5.06
C SER A 141 3.05 -2.92 -4.20
N GLN A 142 4.24 -3.22 -4.72
CA GLN A 142 5.26 -4.03 -4.02
C GLN A 142 6.33 -3.19 -3.32
N TYR A 143 6.18 -1.86 -3.35
CA TYR A 143 7.15 -0.89 -2.86
C TYR A 143 6.53 0.00 -1.78
N GLY A 144 7.37 0.56 -0.91
CA GLY A 144 6.92 1.57 0.05
C GLY A 144 6.84 2.95 -0.60
N PRO A 145 6.13 3.92 0.01
CA PRO A 145 6.06 5.29 -0.52
C PRO A 145 7.44 5.97 -0.67
N TRP A 146 8.47 5.55 0.08
CA TRP A 146 9.85 6.03 -0.09
C TRP A 146 10.57 5.50 -1.34
N GLU A 147 9.97 4.57 -2.06
CA GLU A 147 10.49 3.95 -3.29
C GLU A 147 9.70 4.38 -4.54
N THR A 148 8.58 5.10 -4.37
CA THR A 148 7.70 5.54 -5.45
C THR A 148 7.67 7.06 -5.58
N ARG A 149 7.27 7.55 -6.76
CA ARG A 149 6.92 8.96 -6.93
C ARG A 149 5.49 9.18 -6.47
N ASN A 150 5.32 9.97 -5.41
CA ASN A 150 4.01 10.28 -4.86
C ASN A 150 3.66 11.74 -5.09
N MET A 151 2.37 12.01 -5.22
CA MET A 151 1.81 13.36 -5.28
C MET A 151 1.55 13.85 -3.86
N ASP A 152 1.43 15.16 -3.68
CA ASP A 152 0.77 15.75 -2.53
C ASP A 152 -0.68 16.06 -2.94
N LEU A 153 -1.62 15.31 -2.39
CA LEU A 153 -3.02 15.40 -2.76
C LEU A 153 -3.87 15.01 -1.54
N SER A 154 -4.39 16.01 -0.81
CA SER A 154 -5.27 15.78 0.32
C SER A 154 -6.63 15.18 -0.12
N PRO A 155 -7.41 14.58 0.79
CA PRO A 155 -8.76 14.12 0.48
C PRO A 155 -9.65 15.20 -0.14
N GLU A 156 -9.59 16.42 0.40
CA GLU A 156 -10.36 17.57 -0.06
C GLU A 156 -9.97 17.95 -1.49
N ALA A 157 -8.67 18.08 -1.75
CA ALA A 157 -8.13 18.41 -3.07
C ALA A 157 -8.44 17.32 -4.11
N LEU A 158 -8.51 16.05 -3.70
CA LEU A 158 -8.91 14.95 -4.58
C LEU A 158 -10.41 15.04 -4.95
N VAL A 159 -11.28 15.31 -3.97
CA VAL A 159 -12.72 15.48 -4.20
C VAL A 159 -13.00 16.71 -5.07
N GLU A 160 -12.34 17.83 -4.81
CA GLU A 160 -12.41 19.04 -5.64
C GLU A 160 -11.94 18.77 -7.08
N ARG A 161 -10.85 18.00 -7.23
CA ARG A 161 -10.36 17.58 -8.55
C ARG A 161 -11.38 16.74 -9.31
N ALA A 162 -12.12 15.85 -8.64
CA ALA A 162 -13.20 15.09 -9.27
C ALA A 162 -14.36 16.01 -9.70
N GLN A 163 -14.79 16.92 -8.82
CA GLN A 163 -15.89 17.86 -9.11
C GLN A 163 -15.56 18.83 -10.24
N SER A 164 -14.36 19.42 -10.24
CA SER A 164 -13.91 20.37 -11.28
C SER A 164 -13.81 19.73 -12.67
N ARG A 165 -13.65 18.42 -12.74
CA ARG A 165 -13.69 17.63 -14.00
C ARG A 165 -15.10 17.19 -14.39
N GLY A 166 -16.12 17.54 -13.61
CA GLY A 166 -17.51 17.12 -13.84
C GLY A 166 -17.78 15.64 -13.57
N LEU A 167 -16.84 14.93 -12.93
CA LEU A 167 -16.96 13.51 -12.65
C LEU A 167 -18.03 13.27 -11.56
N LYS A 168 -18.68 12.10 -11.62
CA LYS A 168 -19.66 11.66 -10.62
C LYS A 168 -19.13 10.54 -9.73
N TRP A 169 -17.99 9.97 -10.09
CA TRP A 169 -17.43 8.79 -9.44
C TRP A 169 -15.97 8.98 -9.05
N ILE A 170 -15.62 8.40 -7.90
CA ILE A 170 -14.24 8.17 -7.47
C ILE A 170 -14.09 6.67 -7.27
N THR A 171 -13.00 6.10 -7.78
CA THR A 171 -12.73 4.66 -7.64
C THR A 171 -11.44 4.44 -6.87
N PHE A 172 -11.52 3.68 -5.77
CA PHE A 172 -10.34 3.21 -5.06
C PHE A 172 -9.86 1.90 -5.71
N SER A 173 -8.69 1.92 -6.35
CA SER A 173 -8.20 0.84 -7.22
C SER A 173 -6.65 0.85 -7.32
N TYR A 174 -6.13 0.27 -8.41
CA TYR A 174 -4.73 0.06 -8.82
C TYR A 174 -3.89 -0.80 -7.88
N THR A 175 -3.78 -0.44 -6.61
CA THR A 175 -3.13 -1.29 -5.61
C THR A 175 -4.18 -2.04 -4.82
N GLU A 176 -4.42 -1.61 -3.60
CA GLU A 176 -5.37 -2.25 -2.70
C GLU A 176 -5.88 -1.19 -1.71
N PRO A 177 -7.17 -0.80 -1.78
CA PRO A 177 -7.79 0.16 -0.87
C PRO A 177 -7.54 -0.13 0.62
N VAL A 178 -7.42 -1.40 1.01
CA VAL A 178 -7.08 -1.80 2.39
C VAL A 178 -5.70 -1.26 2.83
N ALA A 179 -4.75 -1.14 1.90
CA ALA A 179 -3.41 -0.63 2.18
C ALA A 179 -3.40 0.87 2.48
N TYR A 180 -4.34 1.65 1.95
CA TYR A 180 -4.50 3.09 2.16
C TYR A 180 -5.85 3.49 2.75
N LEU A 181 -6.40 2.60 3.58
CA LEU A 181 -7.77 2.68 4.11
C LEU A 181 -8.12 4.04 4.71
N GLU A 182 -7.23 4.63 5.50
CA GLU A 182 -7.49 5.91 6.17
C GLU A 182 -7.76 7.02 5.13
N TYR A 183 -6.97 7.02 4.06
CA TYR A 183 -7.11 7.98 2.97
C TYR A 183 -8.36 7.69 2.14
N ALA A 184 -8.63 6.42 1.83
CA ALA A 184 -9.82 6.01 1.09
C ALA A 184 -11.11 6.40 1.82
N LEU A 185 -11.20 6.14 3.13
CA LEU A 185 -12.40 6.44 3.92
C LEU A 185 -12.66 7.94 4.05
N ASP A 186 -11.61 8.74 4.28
CA ASP A 186 -11.79 10.19 4.39
C ASP A 186 -12.18 10.83 3.04
N ILE A 187 -11.59 10.37 1.93
CA ILE A 187 -12.07 10.73 0.59
C ILE A 187 -13.53 10.31 0.42
N ALA A 188 -13.88 9.06 0.73
CA ALA A 188 -15.22 8.54 0.47
C ALA A 188 -16.29 9.32 1.24
N ARG A 189 -16.04 9.62 2.52
CA ARG A 189 -16.92 10.44 3.36
C ARG A 189 -17.09 11.85 2.79
N LEU A 190 -16.01 12.48 2.33
CA LEU A 190 -16.08 13.80 1.69
C LEU A 190 -16.82 13.75 0.36
N ALA A 191 -16.53 12.75 -0.47
CA ALA A 191 -17.14 12.52 -1.77
C ALA A 191 -18.67 12.39 -1.66
N VAL A 192 -19.16 11.55 -0.73
CA VAL A 192 -20.59 11.36 -0.48
C VAL A 192 -21.25 12.67 -0.04
N ARG A 193 -20.64 13.43 0.89
CA ARG A 193 -21.15 14.76 1.30
C ARG A 193 -21.20 15.76 0.14
N SER A 194 -20.28 15.62 -0.80
CA SER A 194 -20.16 16.46 -1.99
C SER A 194 -21.00 15.98 -3.19
N GLY A 195 -21.86 14.96 -3.01
CA GLY A 195 -22.75 14.43 -4.05
C GLY A 195 -22.06 13.54 -5.08
N LEU A 196 -20.84 13.07 -4.82
CA LEU A 196 -20.13 12.07 -5.60
C LEU A 196 -20.45 10.66 -5.09
N ARG A 197 -20.23 9.66 -5.95
CA ARG A 197 -20.31 8.24 -5.61
C ARG A 197 -18.92 7.62 -5.56
N CYS A 198 -18.75 6.64 -4.69
CA CYS A 198 -17.50 5.91 -4.57
C CYS A 198 -17.66 4.45 -4.98
N ALA A 199 -16.66 3.95 -5.69
CA ALA A 199 -16.51 2.54 -6.03
C ALA A 199 -15.22 1.99 -5.41
N VAL A 200 -15.26 0.74 -4.94
CA VAL A 200 -14.11 0.06 -4.36
C VAL A 200 -13.79 -1.17 -5.19
N VAL A 201 -12.54 -1.31 -5.62
CA VAL A 201 -11.99 -2.52 -6.24
C VAL A 201 -10.90 -3.04 -5.32
N THR A 202 -11.12 -4.20 -4.70
CA THR A 202 -10.25 -4.76 -3.66
C THR A 202 -10.16 -6.27 -3.82
N ALA A 203 -9.08 -6.90 -3.38
CA ALA A 203 -9.00 -8.36 -3.30
C ALA A 203 -9.78 -8.94 -2.10
N GLY A 204 -10.45 -8.10 -1.30
CA GLY A 204 -11.28 -8.53 -0.18
C GLY A 204 -10.48 -9.11 1.01
N TYR A 205 -9.16 -8.93 1.04
CA TYR A 205 -8.31 -9.39 2.14
C TYR A 205 -8.32 -8.38 3.30
N ILE A 206 -9.44 -8.33 4.02
CA ILE A 206 -9.79 -7.27 4.98
C ILE A 206 -10.54 -7.86 6.19
N HIS A 207 -10.42 -7.25 7.38
CA HIS A 207 -11.25 -7.63 8.54
C HIS A 207 -12.68 -7.04 8.45
N PRO A 208 -13.66 -7.60 9.19
CA PRO A 208 -15.05 -7.11 9.17
C PRO A 208 -15.21 -5.61 9.48
N GLY A 209 -14.62 -5.09 10.57
CA GLY A 209 -14.78 -3.68 10.94
C GLY A 209 -14.27 -2.68 9.87
N PRO A 210 -13.04 -2.83 9.35
CA PRO A 210 -12.58 -2.05 8.21
C PRO A 210 -13.45 -2.19 6.95
N LEU A 211 -14.02 -3.37 6.70
CA LEU A 211 -14.93 -3.61 5.57
C LEU A 211 -16.25 -2.87 5.75
N GLU A 212 -16.86 -2.94 6.92
CA GLU A 212 -18.09 -2.21 7.25
C GLU A 212 -17.90 -0.70 7.00
N ALA A 213 -16.78 -0.13 7.46
CA ALA A 213 -16.48 1.28 7.23
C ALA A 213 -16.35 1.64 5.73
N LEU A 214 -15.79 0.76 4.90
CA LEU A 214 -15.74 0.97 3.44
C LEU A 214 -17.13 0.87 2.82
N LEU A 215 -17.91 -0.13 3.23
CA LEU A 215 -19.26 -0.37 2.71
C LEU A 215 -20.19 0.82 2.99
N GLU A 216 -20.12 1.42 4.19
CA GLU A 216 -20.90 2.61 4.56
C GLU A 216 -20.77 3.78 3.59
N CYS A 217 -19.61 3.91 2.93
CA CYS A 217 -19.31 5.05 2.04
C CYS A 217 -19.14 4.63 0.58
N SER A 218 -19.47 3.39 0.21
CA SER A 218 -19.33 2.88 -1.17
C SER A 218 -20.69 2.62 -1.81
N ALA A 219 -20.86 3.10 -3.04
CA ALA A 219 -22.05 2.83 -3.85
C ALA A 219 -21.90 1.56 -4.71
N ALA A 220 -20.66 1.09 -4.89
CA ALA A 220 -20.33 -0.11 -5.63
C ALA A 220 -19.04 -0.75 -5.10
N PHE A 221 -18.97 -2.07 -5.20
CA PHE A 221 -17.88 -2.87 -4.66
C PHE A 221 -17.58 -4.03 -5.61
N SER A 222 -16.30 -4.29 -5.87
CA SER A 222 -15.82 -5.40 -6.71
C SER A 222 -14.68 -6.13 -6.01
N VAL A 223 -14.73 -7.47 -6.03
CA VAL A 223 -13.77 -8.39 -5.40
C VAL A 223 -13.18 -9.34 -6.43
#